data_AF-A0A9D9DT90-F1
#
_entry.id   AF-A0A9D9DT90-F1
#
_cell.length_a   1.000
_cell.length_b   1.000
_cell.length_c   1.000
_cell.angle_alpha   90.00
_cell.angle_beta   90.00
_cell.angle_gamma   90.00
#
_symmetry.space_group_name_H-M   'P 1'
#
loop_
_entity.id
_entity.type
_entity.pdbx_description
1 polymer ?
#
loop_
_entity_poly.entity_id
_entity_poly.type
_entity_poly.pdbx_seq_one_letter_code
_entity_poly.pdbx_strand_id
1 'polypeptide(L)'
;HAEMQAITAASQALGGKYLNDCTLYVTLEPCVMCAGALFWAQIGKVVYGASDPKRGYSRVGMNLLHPKTEVVGGVLAEQCAGLIKEFFQRKR
;
A
#
# COMPACT_ATOMS: atom_id res chain seq x y z
N HIS A 1 9.94 -0.48 -3.23
CA HIS A 1 8.68 -0.50 -2.49
C HIS A 1 7.93 -1.76 -2.88
N ALA A 2 7.42 -2.50 -1.91
CA ALA A 2 6.80 -3.81 -2.14
C ALA A 2 5.59 -3.69 -3.08
N GLU A 3 4.82 -2.60 -2.92
CA GLU A 3 3.64 -2.26 -3.70
C GLU A 3 3.95 -2.15 -5.19
N MET A 4 5.08 -1.51 -5.54
CA MET A 4 5.50 -1.36 -6.95
C MET A 4 5.82 -2.69 -7.60
N GLN A 5 6.46 -3.59 -6.85
CA GLN A 5 6.78 -4.92 -7.34
C GLN A 5 5.50 -5.75 -7.51
N ALA A 6 4.59 -5.69 -6.52
CA ALA A 6 3.33 -6.40 -6.53
C ALA A 6 2.42 -5.97 -7.70
N ILE A 7 2.23 -4.66 -7.94
CA ILE A 7 1.39 -4.19 -9.05
C ILE A 7 1.99 -4.53 -10.42
N THR A 8 3.32 -4.50 -10.54
CA THR A 8 4.00 -4.84 -11.80
C THR A 8 3.83 -6.32 -12.10
N ALA A 9 4.06 -7.19 -11.11
CA ALA A 9 3.85 -8.62 -11.23
C ALA A 9 2.38 -8.97 -11.55
N ALA A 10 1.42 -8.33 -10.86
CA ALA A 10 0.00 -8.54 -11.11
C ALA A 10 -0.39 -8.10 -12.54
N SER A 11 0.11 -6.95 -13.00
CA SER A 11 -0.17 -6.45 -14.35
C SER A 11 0.38 -7.38 -15.43
N GLN A 12 1.58 -7.93 -15.22
CA GLN A 12 2.18 -8.93 -16.11
C GLN A 12 1.40 -10.24 -16.13
N ALA A 13 0.98 -10.73 -14.96
CA ALA A 13 0.23 -11.98 -14.85
C ALA A 13 -1.16 -11.91 -15.49
N LEU A 14 -1.84 -10.76 -15.36
CA LEU A 14 -3.19 -10.55 -15.90
C LEU A 14 -3.18 -10.03 -17.35
N GLY A 15 -2.02 -9.69 -17.91
CA GLY A 15 -1.90 -9.14 -19.26
C GLY A 15 -2.55 -7.77 -19.42
N GLY A 16 -2.72 -7.02 -18.33
CA GLY A 16 -3.45 -5.75 -18.31
C GLY A 16 -2.92 -4.81 -17.24
N LYS A 17 -3.06 -3.50 -17.48
CA LYS A 17 -2.61 -2.46 -16.53
C LYS A 17 -3.62 -2.13 -15.43
N TYR A 18 -4.87 -2.57 -15.58
CA TYR A 18 -5.96 -2.26 -14.68
C TYR A 18 -6.21 -3.42 -13.72
N LEU A 19 -6.28 -3.12 -12.44
CA LEU A 19 -6.33 -4.08 -11.34
C LEU A 19 -7.60 -3.88 -10.50
N ASN A 20 -8.73 -3.55 -11.14
CA ASN A 20 -10.00 -3.20 -10.50
C ASN A 20 -10.55 -4.31 -9.58
N ASP A 21 -10.30 -5.57 -9.91
CA ASP A 21 -10.76 -6.73 -9.13
C ASP A 21 -9.70 -7.26 -8.15
N CYS A 22 -8.54 -6.60 -8.08
CA CYS A 22 -7.44 -7.01 -7.21
C CYS A 22 -7.49 -6.30 -5.85
N THR A 23 -7.07 -7.03 -4.81
CA THR A 23 -6.82 -6.48 -3.49
C THR A 23 -5.32 -6.52 -3.18
N LEU A 24 -4.71 -5.36 -2.93
CA LEU A 24 -3.33 -5.27 -2.46
C LEU A 24 -3.31 -5.34 -0.93
N TYR A 25 -2.55 -6.29 -0.38
CA TYR A 25 -2.21 -6.34 1.03
C TYR A 25 -0.78 -5.85 1.24
N VAL A 26 -0.58 -4.88 2.14
CA VAL A 26 0.75 -4.32 2.45
C VAL A 26 0.89 -4.08 3.95
N THR A 27 2.05 -4.40 4.54
CA THR A 27 2.20 -4.32 6.01
C THR A 27 2.29 -2.90 6.54
N LEU A 28 2.68 -1.93 5.71
CA LEU A 28 2.80 -0.52 6.07
C LEU A 28 1.98 0.32 5.08
N GLU A 29 1.39 1.41 5.56
CA GLU A 29 0.68 2.38 4.73
C GLU A 29 1.54 2.82 3.53
N PRO A 30 0.98 2.77 2.29
CA PRO A 30 1.70 3.19 1.10
C PRO A 30 2.21 4.63 1.17
N CYS A 31 3.38 4.89 0.58
CA CYS A 31 3.83 6.27 0.39
C CYS A 31 3.12 6.93 -0.82
N VAL A 32 3.34 8.23 -1.01
CA VAL A 32 2.78 9.01 -2.15
C VAL A 32 3.10 8.39 -3.51
N MET A 33 4.33 7.89 -3.71
CA MET A 33 4.73 7.21 -4.96
C MET A 33 3.87 5.98 -5.22
N CYS A 34 3.66 5.15 -4.20
CA CYS A 34 2.88 3.92 -4.33
C CYS A 34 1.39 4.19 -4.45
N ALA A 35 0.84 5.15 -3.70
CA ALA A 35 -0.54 5.59 -3.85
C ALA A 35 -0.82 6.10 -5.28
N GLY A 36 0.06 6.92 -5.85
CA GLY A 36 -0.07 7.36 -7.24
C GLY A 36 0.01 6.22 -8.26
N ALA A 37 0.87 5.22 -8.04
CA ALA A 37 0.92 4.04 -8.89
C ALA A 37 -0.38 3.21 -8.80
N LEU A 38 -0.91 3.05 -7.58
CA LEU A 38 -2.18 2.36 -7.33
C LEU A 38 -3.37 3.08 -7.95
N PHE A 39 -3.35 4.41 -7.98
CA PHE A 39 -4.34 5.22 -8.70
C PHE A 39 -4.37 4.87 -10.18
N TRP A 40 -3.21 4.87 -10.85
CA TRP A 40 -3.12 4.62 -12.30
C TRP A 40 -3.40 3.16 -12.66
N ALA A 41 -3.05 2.23 -11.77
CA ALA A 41 -3.42 0.83 -11.89
C ALA A 41 -4.91 0.57 -11.60
N GLN A 42 -5.66 1.57 -11.11
CA GLN A 42 -7.06 1.45 -10.68
C GLN A 42 -7.29 0.25 -9.75
N ILE A 43 -6.42 0.07 -8.76
CA ILE A 43 -6.56 -1.04 -7.81
C ILE A 43 -7.94 -1.01 -7.14
N GLY A 44 -8.59 -2.16 -7.05
CA GLY A 44 -9.91 -2.29 -6.42
C GLY A 44 -9.89 -1.97 -4.94
N LYS A 45 -8.93 -2.57 -4.22
CA LYS A 45 -8.84 -2.45 -2.77
C LYS A 45 -7.40 -2.44 -2.28
N VAL A 46 -7.14 -1.62 -1.26
CA VAL A 46 -5.87 -1.57 -0.54
C VAL A 46 -6.13 -1.88 0.92
N VAL A 47 -5.47 -2.92 1.42
CA VAL A 47 -5.48 -3.30 2.83
C VAL A 47 -4.08 -3.08 3.39
N TYR A 48 -3.96 -2.27 4.44
CA TYR A 48 -2.68 -2.05 5.10
C TYR A 48 -2.72 -2.28 6.61
N GLY A 49 -1.56 -2.67 7.14
CA GLY A 49 -1.40 -2.95 8.57
C GLY A 49 -1.11 -1.70 9.39
N ALA A 50 0.16 -1.36 9.53
CA ALA A 50 0.58 -0.20 10.29
C ALA A 50 0.41 1.09 9.47
N SER A 51 -0.07 2.16 10.10
CA SER A 51 -0.04 3.51 9.51
C SER A 51 1.38 4.08 9.53
N ASP A 52 1.73 4.92 8.54
CA ASP A 52 3.00 5.64 8.52
C ASP A 52 2.77 7.12 8.83
N PRO A 53 2.91 7.53 10.10
CA PRO A 53 2.65 8.91 10.51
C PRO A 53 3.71 9.89 9.99
N LYS A 54 4.76 9.46 9.28
CA LYS A 54 5.79 10.35 8.72
C LYS A 54 5.68 10.47 7.20
N ARG A 55 5.38 9.38 6.50
CA ARG A 55 5.48 9.30 5.03
C ARG A 55 4.28 8.64 4.35
N GLY A 56 3.25 8.25 5.11
CA GLY A 56 2.02 7.70 4.58
C GLY A 56 1.30 8.67 3.66
N TYR A 57 0.69 8.16 2.59
CA TYR A 57 -0.01 8.98 1.60
C TYR A 57 -1.18 9.78 2.22
N SER A 58 -1.78 9.27 3.31
CA SER A 58 -2.86 9.94 4.02
C SER A 58 -2.51 11.34 4.51
N ARG A 59 -1.22 11.63 4.73
CA ARG A 59 -0.74 12.95 5.14
C ARG A 59 -0.83 14.01 4.06
N VAL A 60 -0.79 13.61 2.79
CA VAL A 60 -0.89 14.54 1.65
C VAL A 60 -2.35 14.67 1.22
N GLY A 61 -3.06 13.55 1.14
CA GLY A 61 -4.49 13.55 0.83
C GLY A 61 -5.00 12.17 0.46
N MET A 62 -6.24 11.88 0.86
CA MET A 62 -6.94 10.65 0.49
C MET A 62 -7.20 10.54 -1.01
N ASN A 63 -7.27 11.67 -1.70
CA ASN A 63 -7.47 11.79 -3.15
C ASN A 63 -6.26 11.31 -3.99
N LEU A 64 -5.18 10.85 -3.38
CA LEU A 64 -4.06 10.22 -4.09
C LEU A 64 -4.40 8.82 -4.59
N LEU A 65 -5.45 8.17 -4.07
CA LEU A 65 -5.98 6.92 -4.60
C LEU A 65 -7.18 7.19 -5.51
N HIS A 66 -7.46 6.23 -6.39
CA HIS A 66 -8.59 6.35 -7.29
C HIS A 66 -9.90 6.39 -6.46
N PRO A 67 -10.90 7.23 -6.78
CA PRO A 67 -12.10 7.39 -5.95
C PRO A 67 -12.91 6.11 -5.71
N LYS A 68 -12.75 5.11 -6.57
CA LYS A 68 -13.37 3.78 -6.45
C LYS A 68 -12.55 2.78 -5.62
N THR A 69 -11.31 3.12 -5.26
CA THR A 69 -10.44 2.23 -4.48
C THR A 69 -10.93 2.18 -3.04
N GLU A 70 -11.27 0.99 -2.57
CA GLU A 70 -11.56 0.75 -1.17
C GLU A 70 -10.26 0.73 -0.35
N VAL A 71 -10.29 1.32 0.85
CA VAL A 71 -9.14 1.34 1.75
C VAL A 71 -9.52 0.78 3.10
N VAL A 72 -8.75 -0.20 3.59
CA VAL A 72 -8.88 -0.77 4.93
C VAL A 72 -7.52 -0.69 5.62
N GLY A 73 -7.40 0.19 6.62
CA GLY A 73 -6.21 0.32 7.45
C GLY A 73 -6.34 -0.43 8.78
N GLY A 74 -5.21 -0.77 9.39
CA GLY A 74 -5.15 -1.28 10.76
C GLY A 74 -5.14 -2.81 10.89
N VAL A 75 -5.07 -3.56 9.79
CA VAL A 75 -5.10 -5.04 9.84
C VAL A 75 -3.78 -5.57 10.38
N LEU A 76 -3.80 -6.19 11.58
CA LEU A 76 -2.59 -6.62 12.29
C LEU A 76 -1.61 -5.46 12.55
N ALA A 77 -2.14 -4.26 12.83
CA ALA A 77 -1.34 -3.03 12.98
C ALA A 77 -0.20 -3.17 14.00
N GLU A 78 -0.45 -3.81 15.13
CA GLU A 78 0.55 -4.00 16.18
C GLU A 78 1.70 -4.90 15.72
N GLN A 79 1.40 -6.02 15.06
CA GLN A 79 2.39 -6.93 14.52
C GLN A 79 3.20 -6.25 13.41
N CYS A 80 2.53 -5.59 12.47
CA CYS A 80 3.20 -4.87 11.38
C CYS A 80 4.10 -3.74 11.89
N ALA A 81 3.65 -2.97 12.88
CA ALA A 81 4.48 -1.93 13.50
C ALA A 81 5.64 -2.53 14.30
N GLY A 82 5.43 -3.68 14.94
CA GLY A 82 6.45 -4.45 15.66
C GLY A 82 7.63 -4.82 14.77
N LEU A 83 7.37 -5.33 13.56
CA LEU A 83 8.41 -5.68 12.58
C LEU A 83 9.33 -4.50 12.25
N ILE A 84 8.76 -3.30 12.04
CA ILE A 84 9.53 -2.10 11.72
C ILE A 84 10.36 -1.65 12.93
N LYS A 85 9.77 -1.64 14.13
CA LYS A 85 10.47 -1.28 15.37
C LYS A 85 11.66 -2.20 15.61
N GLU A 86 11.44 -3.51 15.50
CA GLU A 86 12.48 -4.53 15.68
C GLU A 86 13.62 -4.36 14.67
N PHE A 87 13.29 -4.15 13.39
CA PHE A 87 14.29 -3.93 12.35
C PHE A 87 15.21 -2.73 12.65
N PHE A 88 14.65 -1.60 13.07
CA PHE A 88 15.45 -0.42 13.40
C PHE A 88 16.17 -0.52 14.74
N GLN A 89 15.64 -1.26 15.71
CA GLN A 89 16.35 -1.57 16.95
C GLN A 89 17.60 -2.40 16.68
N ARG A 90 17.53 -3.41 15.82
CA ARG A 90 18.67 -4.26 15.46
C ARG A 90 19.78 -3.54 14.66
N LYS A 91 19.48 -2.37 14.07
CA LYS A 91 20.44 -1.56 13.29
C LYS A 91 21.07 -0.41 14.08
N ARG A 92 20.69 -0.23 15.34
CA ARG A 92 21.24 0.76 16.27
C ARG A 92 22.19 0.08 17.23
#